data_AF-A0A920W6U4-F1
#
_entry.id   AF-A0A920W6U4-F1
#
_cell.length_a   1.000
_cell.length_b   1.000
_cell.length_c   1.000
_cell.angle_alpha   90.00
_cell.angle_beta   90.00
_cell.angle_gamma   90.00
#
_symmetry.space_group_name_H-M   'P 1'
#
loop_
_entity.id
_entity.type
_entity.pdbx_description
1 polymer ?
#
loop_
_entity_poly.entity_id
_entity_poly.type
_entity_poly.pdbx_seq_one_letter_code
_entity_poly.pdbx_strand_id
1 'polypeptide(L)'
;MIPALVLEDQAPVLAFGVMGGDMQAQGHAQVLTNLFAFGMTLQEAGEAARVRWTGSAIAPESGISRQVADTLVGFGHSLSSEQGGFWGFSRGTN
;
A
#
# COMPACT_ATOMS: atom_id res chain seq x y z
N MET A 1 4.72 10.93 10.83
CA MET A 1 5.54 10.36 9.75
C MET A 1 6.43 9.31 10.40
N ILE A 2 6.45 8.10 9.86
CA ILE A 2 7.22 6.96 10.37
C ILE A 2 8.27 6.63 9.29
N PRO A 3 9.52 7.09 9.40
CA PRO A 3 10.58 6.63 8.51
C PRO A 3 11.01 5.20 8.88
N ALA A 4 11.46 4.42 7.89
CA ALA A 4 11.88 3.05 8.07
C ALA A 4 13.24 2.77 7.39
N LEU A 5 14.01 1.88 8.01
CA LEU A 5 15.30 1.39 7.52
C LEU A 5 15.26 -0.14 7.49
N VAL A 6 15.52 -0.73 6.34
CA VAL A 6 15.67 -2.17 6.16
C VAL A 6 17.14 -2.52 6.33
N LEU A 7 17.41 -3.56 7.11
CA LEU A 7 18.74 -4.13 7.26
C LEU A 7 18.77 -5.54 6.69
N GLU A 8 19.87 -5.88 6.01
CA GLU A 8 20.24 -7.23 5.62
C GLU A 8 21.60 -7.53 6.26
N ASP A 9 21.70 -8.65 6.99
CA ASP A 9 22.90 -8.99 7.76
C ASP A 9 23.42 -7.84 8.65
N GLN A 10 22.50 -7.14 9.32
CA GLN A 10 22.76 -5.96 10.16
C GLN A 10 23.33 -4.73 9.41
N ALA A 11 23.46 -4.79 8.09
CA ALA A 11 23.86 -3.66 7.26
C ALA A 11 22.63 -2.96 6.65
N PRO A 12 22.57 -1.62 6.64
CA PRO A 12 21.44 -0.91 6.04
C PRO A 12 21.42 -1.08 4.52
N VAL A 13 20.28 -1.51 3.97
CA VAL A 13 20.10 -1.73 2.52
C VAL A 13 19.05 -0.84 1.88
N LEU A 14 18.09 -0.32 2.64
CA LEU A 14 17.04 0.57 2.13
C LEU A 14 16.53 1.51 3.21
N ALA A 15 16.52 2.81 2.93
CA ALA A 15 15.79 3.80 3.72
C ALA A 15 14.55 4.26 2.93
N PHE A 16 13.38 4.22 3.55
CA PHE A 16 12.12 4.58 2.90
C PHE A 16 11.09 5.10 3.91
N GLY A 17 10.02 5.67 3.39
CA GLY A 17 8.91 6.13 4.21
C GLY A 17 7.68 6.34 3.36
N VAL A 18 6.52 6.02 3.92
CA VAL A 18 5.22 6.34 3.31
C VAL A 18 4.55 7.49 4.07
N MET A 19 3.79 8.31 3.36
CA MET A 19 2.94 9.35 3.95
C MET A 19 1.53 8.81 4.17
N GLY A 20 0.68 9.55 4.92
CA GLY A 20 -0.75 9.18 5.07
C GLY A 20 -1.22 8.79 6.48
N GLY A 21 -0.66 9.36 7.54
CA GLY A 21 -1.18 9.18 8.91
C GLY A 21 -1.21 7.73 9.39
N ASP A 22 -2.39 7.24 9.76
CA ASP A 22 -2.66 5.86 10.20
C ASP A 22 -2.34 4.80 9.13
N MET A 23 -2.33 5.19 7.86
CA MET A 23 -1.92 4.32 6.76
C MET A 23 -0.42 3.96 6.80
N GLN A 24 0.41 4.70 7.52
CA GLN A 24 1.88 4.55 7.39
C GLN A 24 2.37 3.14 7.70
N ALA A 25 1.82 2.48 8.73
CA ALA A 25 2.18 1.09 9.04
C ALA A 25 1.74 0.11 7.94
N GLN A 26 0.52 0.26 7.44
CA GLN A 26 -0.05 -0.58 6.39
C GLN A 26 0.69 -0.40 5.04
N GLY A 27 1.09 0.84 4.74
CA GLY A 27 1.86 1.18 3.54
C GLY A 27 3.30 0.63 3.59
N HIS A 28 3.98 0.68 4.74
CA HIS A 28 5.29 0.03 4.86
C HIS A 28 5.20 -1.48 4.60
N ALA A 29 4.19 -2.15 5.17
CA ALA A 29 4.00 -3.58 4.96
C ALA A 29 3.79 -3.92 3.47
N GLN A 30 3.01 -3.11 2.76
CA GLN A 30 2.76 -3.30 1.33
C GLN A 30 4.01 -3.06 0.49
N VAL A 31 4.77 -1.98 0.73
CA VAL A 31 6.03 -1.72 0.00
C VAL A 31 7.05 -2.84 0.22
N LEU A 32 7.22 -3.32 1.45
CA LEU A 32 8.16 -4.40 1.75
C LEU A 32 7.70 -5.74 1.15
N THR A 33 6.39 -6.02 1.16
CA THR A 33 5.83 -7.20 0.49
C THR A 33 6.07 -7.15 -1.01
N ASN A 34 5.83 -6.00 -1.64
CA ASN A 34 6.05 -5.80 -3.07
C ASN A 34 7.52 -6.00 -3.46
N LEU A 35 8.43 -5.42 -2.68
CA LEU A 35 9.87 -5.50 -2.93
C LEU A 35 10.41 -6.92 -2.74
N PHE A 36 10.12 -7.55 -1.60
CA PHE A 36 10.78 -8.80 -1.21
C PHE A 36 10.00 -10.06 -1.55
N ALA A 37 8.67 -10.04 -1.49
CA ALA A 37 7.85 -11.21 -1.82
C ALA A 37 7.44 -11.25 -3.29
N PHE A 38 7.16 -10.10 -3.91
CA PHE A 38 6.80 -10.03 -5.34
C PHE A 38 7.95 -9.65 -6.27
N GLY A 39 9.14 -9.36 -5.73
CA GLY A 39 10.33 -9.07 -6.52
C GLY A 39 10.23 -7.81 -7.38
N MET A 40 9.35 -6.88 -7.01
CA MET A 40 9.19 -5.60 -7.72
C MET A 40 10.43 -4.72 -7.51
N THR A 41 10.71 -3.85 -8.47
CA THR A 41 11.67 -2.76 -8.26
C THR A 41 11.17 -1.79 -7.19
N LEU A 42 12.06 -0.96 -6.64
CA LEU A 42 11.66 0.04 -5.63
C LEU A 42 10.60 1.03 -6.16
N GLN A 43 10.69 1.42 -7.42
CA GLN A 43 9.71 2.31 -8.05
C GLN A 43 8.35 1.61 -8.17
N GLU A 44 8.32 0.40 -8.73
CA GLU A 44 7.10 -0.40 -8.88
C GLU A 44 6.46 -0.69 -7.52
N ALA A 45 7.26 -1.06 -6.52
CA ALA A 45 6.77 -1.33 -5.16
C ALA A 45 6.11 -0.11 -4.50
N GLY A 46 6.61 1.09 -4.79
CA GLY A 46 6.06 2.35 -4.30
C GLY A 46 4.83 2.85 -5.06
N GLU A 47 4.76 2.57 -6.37
CA GLU A 47 3.66 2.97 -7.26
C GLU A 47 2.52 1.95 -7.32
N ALA A 48 2.75 0.71 -6.88
CA ALA A 48 1.75 -0.34 -6.86
C ALA A 48 0.51 0.09 -6.07
N ALA A 49 -0.66 -0.26 -6.62
CA ALA A 49 -1.95 0.10 -6.03
C ALA A 49 -2.10 -0.49 -4.62
N ARG A 50 -2.55 0.34 -3.68
CA ARG A 50 -2.64 -0.03 -2.25
C ARG A 50 -4.05 -0.34 -1.80
N VAL A 51 -4.12 -1.07 -0.68
CA VAL A 51 -5.32 -1.21 0.14
C VAL A 51 -5.12 -0.54 1.50
N ARG A 52 -6.19 0.03 2.06
CA ARG A 52 -6.24 0.48 3.45
C ARG A 52 -7.38 -0.18 4.19
N TRP A 53 -7.10 -0.70 5.37
CA TRP A 53 -8.10 -1.03 6.37
C TRP A 53 -8.46 0.23 7.16
N THR A 54 -9.74 0.59 7.20
CA THR A 54 -10.25 1.78 7.90
C THR A 54 -10.62 1.52 9.36
N GLY A 55 -10.49 0.27 9.84
CA GLY A 55 -11.03 -0.17 11.13
C GLY A 55 -12.32 -0.96 11.01
N SER A 56 -13.07 -0.79 9.91
CA SER A 56 -14.34 -1.49 9.65
C SER A 56 -14.51 -1.97 8.22
N ALA A 57 -13.76 -1.41 7.26
CA ALA A 57 -13.85 -1.74 5.84
C ALA A 57 -12.50 -1.66 5.12
N ILE A 58 -12.41 -2.30 3.97
CA ILE A 58 -11.27 -2.23 3.06
C ILE A 58 -11.52 -1.12 2.03
N ALA A 59 -10.59 -0.19 1.91
CA ALA A 59 -10.56 0.86 0.89
C ALA A 59 -9.45 0.55 -0.13
N PRO A 60 -9.78 -0.10 -1.26
CA PRO A 60 -8.83 -0.33 -2.35
C PRO A 60 -8.62 0.93 -3.21
N GLU A 61 -7.40 1.19 -3.67
CA GLU A 61 -7.12 2.20 -4.70
C GLU A 61 -7.71 1.80 -6.06
N SER A 62 -7.88 2.79 -6.95
CA SER A 62 -8.44 2.60 -8.30
C SER A 62 -7.64 1.66 -9.20
N GLY A 63 -6.36 1.42 -8.90
CA GLY A 63 -5.53 0.45 -9.62
C GLY A 63 -5.87 -1.01 -9.31
N ILE A 64 -6.68 -1.28 -8.28
CA ILE A 64 -7.14 -2.64 -7.95
C ILE A 64 -8.41 -2.94 -8.74
N SER A 65 -8.42 -4.09 -9.42
CA SER A 65 -9.55 -4.45 -10.28
C SER A 65 -10.84 -4.67 -9.47
N ARG A 66 -11.99 -4.32 -10.07
CA ARG A 66 -13.30 -4.58 -9.44
C ARG A 66 -13.51 -6.05 -9.14
N GLN A 67 -13.00 -6.94 -9.99
CA GLN A 67 -13.09 -8.38 -9.76
C GLN A 67 -12.42 -8.80 -8.43
N VAL A 68 -11.26 -8.23 -8.09
CA VAL A 68 -10.59 -8.48 -6.81
C VAL A 68 -11.43 -7.91 -5.66
N ALA A 69 -11.97 -6.70 -5.81
CA ALA A 69 -12.84 -6.08 -4.81
C ALA A 69 -14.12 -6.90 -4.54
N ASP A 70 -14.78 -7.38 -5.59
CA ASP A 70 -15.97 -8.23 -5.50
C ASP A 70 -15.64 -9.59 -4.85
N THR A 71 -14.45 -10.12 -5.12
CA THR A 71 -13.97 -11.36 -4.49
C THR A 71 -13.77 -11.16 -2.98
N LEU A 72 -13.22 -10.01 -2.55
CA LEU A 72 -13.11 -9.68 -1.13
C LEU A 72 -14.48 -9.59 -0.45
N VAL A 73 -15.48 -9.02 -1.13
CA VAL A 73 -16.87 -9.02 -0.65
C VAL A 73 -17.42 -10.44 -0.53
N GLY A 74 -17.13 -11.31 -1.50
CA GLY A 74 -17.48 -12.73 -1.45
C GLY A 74 -16.87 -13.48 -0.25
N PHE A 75 -15.70 -13.03 0.23
CA PHE A 75 -15.08 -13.53 1.46
C PHE A 75 -15.62 -12.88 2.76
N GLY A 76 -16.61 -12.00 2.66
CA GLY A 76 -17.26 -11.34 3.80
C GLY A 76 -16.63 -10.02 4.21
N HIS A 77 -15.68 -9.49 3.43
CA HIS A 77 -15.13 -8.15 3.70
C HIS A 77 -16.10 -7.05 3.25
N SER A 78 -16.21 -6.00 4.06
CA SER A 78 -16.91 -4.78 3.67
C SER A 78 -15.96 -3.85 2.91
N LEU A 79 -16.43 -3.23 1.83
CA LEU A 79 -15.67 -2.22 1.09
C LEU A 79 -16.06 -0.82 1.56
N SER A 80 -15.07 0.06 1.69
CA SER A 80 -15.29 1.47 1.98
C SER A 80 -15.62 2.22 0.68
N SER A 81 -16.58 3.13 0.76
CA SER A 81 -16.85 4.11 -0.31
C SER A 81 -15.86 5.27 -0.30
N GLU A 82 -15.02 5.39 0.74
CA GLU A 82 -13.94 6.39 0.77
C GLU A 82 -12.88 6.00 -0.27
N GLN A 83 -12.99 6.59 -1.47
CA GLN A 83 -11.86 6.69 -2.40
C GLN A 83 -10.87 7.69 -1.82
N GLY A 84 -10.14 7.28 -0.78
CA GLY A 84 -9.06 8.08 -0.23
C GLY A 84 -7.88 8.06 -1.19
N GLY A 85 -7.66 9.14 -1.92
CA GLY A 85 -6.41 9.35 -2.65
C GLY A 85 -5.24 9.28 -1.68
N PHE A 86 -4.35 8.31 -1.88
CA PHE A 86 -3.16 8.16 -1.06
C PHE A 86 -2.12 9.18 -1.53
N TRP A 87 -1.86 10.18 -0.70
CA TRP A 87 -0.81 11.15 -0.96
C TRP A 87 0.57 10.50 -0.75
N GLY A 88 1.12 9.95 -1.82
CA GLY A 88 2.47 9.42 -1.94
C GLY A 88 2.74 8.94 -3.37
N PHE A 89 3.48 9.75 -4.13
CA PHE A 89 3.91 9.59 -5.54
C PHE A 89 2.84 9.20 -6.58
N SER A 90 1.75 9.96 -6.67
CA SER A 90 0.90 9.94 -7.87
C SER A 90 1.33 11.05 -8.84
N ARG A 91 1.71 10.69 -10.07
CA ARG A 91 1.79 11.63 -11.19
C ARG A 91 0.36 12.16 -11.42
N GLY A 92 0.16 13.46 -11.20
CA GLY A 92 -1.13 14.10 -11.42
C GLY A 92 -1.55 13.99 -12.87
N THR A 93 -2.74 13.44 -13.11
CA THR A 93 -3.49 13.69 -14.34
C THR A 93 -4.97 13.91 -14.01
N ASN A 94 -5.34 15.19 -14.10
CA ASN A 94 -6.63 15.83 -14.36
C ASN A 94 -7.89 15.36 -13.61
#